data_AF-A0A7H1VJJ9-F1
#
_entry.id   AF-A0A7H1VJJ9-F1
#
_cell.length_a   1.000
_cell.length_b   1.000
_cell.length_c   1.000
_cell.angle_alpha   90.00
_cell.angle_beta   90.00
_cell.angle_gamma   90.00
#
_symmetry.space_group_name_H-M   'P 1'
#
loop_
_entity.id
_entity.type
_entity.pdbx_description
1 polymer ?
#
loop_
_entity_poly.entity_id
_entity_poly.type
_entity_poly.pdbx_seq_one_letter_code
_entity_poly.pdbx_strand_id
1 'polypeptide(L)' 'MIDRKNFLFANTPRGAKASAVIFSIIETAKENGLNPYAYLVYIFKNAPNWDIHNNINALELLLPSNVPESCNSAAR' A
#
# COMPACT_ATOMS: atom_id res chain seq x y z
N MET A 1 18.55 -10.31 -10.66
CA MET A 1 18.56 -10.77 -9.26
C MET A 1 19.12 -9.64 -8.40
N ILE A 2 18.26 -8.72 -7.96
CA ILE A 2 18.69 -7.54 -7.20
C ILE A 2 17.95 -7.40 -5.87
N ASP A 3 17.40 -8.49 -5.36
CA ASP A 3 16.48 -8.46 -4.21
C ASP A 3 17.10 -9.04 -2.93
N ARG A 4 18.29 -9.65 -3.04
CA ARG A 4 18.95 -10.32 -1.91
C ARG A 4 19.63 -9.39 -0.90
N LYS A 5 19.86 -8.11 -1.24
CA LYS A 5 20.51 -7.16 -0.31
C LYS A 5 19.54 -6.36 0.54
N ASN A 6 18.28 -6.22 0.15
CA ASN A 6 17.31 -5.45 0.94
C ASN A 6 16.69 -6.25 2.11
N PHE A 7 16.74 -7.59 2.05
CA PHE A 7 16.27 -8.46 3.13
C PHE A 7 17.18 -8.46 4.37
N LEU A 8 18.38 -7.89 4.30
CA LEU A 8 19.30 -7.83 5.43
C LEU A 8 18.80 -6.96 6.60
N PHE A 9 17.83 -6.07 6.34
CA PHE A 9 17.20 -5.22 7.36
C PHE A 9 15.88 -5.78 7.92
N ALA A 10 15.41 -6.92 7.41
CA ALA A 10 14.30 -7.67 7.98
C ALA A 10 14.73 -8.55 9.18
N ASN A 11 15.76 -8.15 9.93
CA ASN A 11 16.31 -8.88 11.08
C ASN A 11 15.38 -8.91 12.31
N THR A 12 14.16 -8.38 12.20
CA THR A 12 13.13 -8.52 13.21
C THR A 12 11.84 -9.03 12.57
N PRO A 13 11.09 -9.93 13.24
CA PRO A 13 9.82 -10.44 12.72
C PRO A 13 8.81 -9.30 12.46
N ARG A 14 8.94 -8.17 13.19
CA ARG A 14 8.16 -6.95 12.97
C ARG A 14 8.51 -6.27 11.64
N GLY A 15 9.80 -6.14 11.31
CA GLY A 15 10.26 -5.58 10.04
C GLY A 15 9.88 -6.46 8.84
N ALA A 16 10.03 -7.79 8.97
CA ALA A 16 9.60 -8.73 7.94
C ALA A 16 8.09 -8.62 7.67
N LYS A 17 7.28 -8.53 8.73
CA LYS A 17 5.82 -8.36 8.62
C LYS A 17 5.45 -7.04 7.95
N ALA A 18 6.09 -5.93 8.33
CA ALA A 18 5.86 -4.63 7.71
C ALA A 18 6.20 -4.64 6.21
N SER A 19 7.35 -5.21 5.84
CA SER A 19 7.75 -5.36 4.43
C SER A 19 6.74 -6.22 3.65
N ALA A 20 6.30 -7.35 4.21
CA ALA A 20 5.30 -8.20 3.57
C ALA A 20 3.99 -7.46 3.29
N VAL A 21 3.51 -6.67 4.27
CA VAL A 21 2.30 -5.84 4.09
C VAL A 21 2.48 -4.83 2.96
N ILE A 22 3.61 -4.12 2.91
CA ILE A 22 3.88 -3.14 1.84
C ILE A 22 3.91 -3.82 0.47
N PHE A 23 4.57 -4.99 0.35
CA PHE A 23 4.59 -5.75 -0.91
C PHE A 23 3.20 -6.20 -1.33
N SER A 24 2.36 -6.70 -0.42
CA SER A 24 0.97 -7.06 -0.72
C SER A 24 0.15 -5.87 -1.23
N ILE A 25 0.34 -4.68 -0.66
CA ILE A 25 -0.35 -3.46 -1.10
C ILE A 25 0.12 -3.05 -2.50
N ILE A 26 1.43 -3.11 -2.77
CA ILE A 26 2.00 -2.82 -4.10
C ILE A 26 1.45 -3.78 -5.15
N GLU A 27 1.41 -5.08 -4.85
CA GLU A 27 0.91 -6.09 -5.77
C GLU A 27 -0.58 -5.87 -6.06
N THR A 28 -1.37 -5.59 -5.02
CA THR A 28 -2.77 -5.22 -5.15
C THR A 28 -2.96 -3.99 -6.05
N ALA A 29 -2.14 -2.95 -5.88
CA ALA A 29 -2.20 -1.74 -6.71
C ALA A 29 -1.93 -2.05 -8.19
N LYS A 30 -0.93 -2.90 -8.47
CA LYS A 30 -0.57 -3.31 -9.83
C LYS A 30 -1.68 -4.09 -10.51
N GLU A 31 -2.28 -5.06 -9.81
CA GLU A 31 -3.40 -5.87 -10.33
C GLU A 31 -4.64 -5.00 -10.64
N ASN A 32 -4.80 -3.87 -9.94
CA ASN A 32 -5.87 -2.92 -10.18
C ASN A 32 -5.50 -1.79 -11.16
N GLY A 33 -4.32 -1.83 -11.80
CA GLY A 33 -3.89 -0.80 -12.75
C GLY A 33 -3.55 0.56 -12.13
N LEU A 34 -3.31 0.60 -10.82
CA LEU A 34 -2.97 1.81 -10.08
C LEU A 34 -1.45 2.02 -10.03
N ASN A 35 -1.03 3.27 -9.83
CA ASN A 35 0.37 3.58 -9.56
C ASN A 35 0.69 3.17 -8.11
N PRO A 36 1.59 2.18 -7.88
CA PRO A 36 1.86 1.67 -6.54
C PRO A 36 2.42 2.72 -5.59
N TYR A 37 3.21 3.67 -6.11
CA TYR A 37 3.78 4.74 -5.30
C TYR A 37 2.68 5.72 -4.85
N ALA A 38 1.85 6.18 -5.78
CA ALA A 38 0.76 7.10 -5.48
C ALA A 38 -0.26 6.47 -4.50
N TYR A 39 -0.56 5.18 -4.69
CA TYR A 39 -1.45 4.43 -3.81
C TYR A 39 -0.89 4.27 -2.40
N LEU A 40 0.41 3.96 -2.24
CA LEU A 40 1.05 3.92 -0.92
C LEU A 40 1.03 5.29 -0.23
N VAL A 41 1.30 6.37 -0.96
CA VAL A 41 1.24 7.74 -0.41
C VAL A 41 -0.18 8.07 0.05
N TYR A 42 -1.19 7.70 -0.73
CA TYR A 42 -2.60 7.89 -0.37
C TYR A 42 -2.95 7.13 0.91
N ILE A 43 -2.57 5.86 1.02
CA ILE A 43 -2.81 5.06 2.22
C ILE A 43 -2.11 5.68 3.43
N PHE A 44 -0.82 5.98 3.36
CA PHE A 44 -0.10 6.53 4.51
C PHE A 44 -0.55 7.93 4.93
N LYS A 45 -1.11 8.72 4.01
CA LYS A 45 -1.65 10.04 4.31
C LYS A 45 -3.03 9.96 4.97
N ASN A 46 -3.86 8.99 4.61
CA ASN A 46 -5.24 8.88 5.09
C ASN A 46 -5.41 7.90 6.25
N ALA A 47 -4.64 6.81 6.30
CA ALA A 47 -4.72 5.78 7.34
C ALA A 47 -4.60 6.29 8.78
N PRO A 48 -3.66 7.20 9.15
CA PRO A 48 -3.61 7.73 10.52
C PRO A 48 -4.73 8.73 10.82
N ASN A 49 -5.36 9.30 9.78
CA ASN A 49 -6.47 10.24 9.93
C ASN A 49 -7.83 9.54 10.01
N TRP A 50 -7.89 8.25 9.67
CA TRP A 50 -9.12 7.48 9.62
C TRP A 50 -9.16 6.48 10.77
N ASP A 51 -10.28 6.46 11.49
CA ASP A 51 -10.55 5.45 12.50
C ASP A 51 -10.92 4.12 11.82
N ILE A 52 -9.92 3.51 11.20
CA ILE A 52 -10.01 2.22 10.49
C ILE A 52 -10.39 1.06 11.42
N HIS A 53 -10.32 1.27 12.74
CA HIS A 53 -10.65 0.27 13.74
C HIS A 53 -12.14 0.29 14.14
N ASN A 54 -12.80 1.46 14.18
CA ASN A 54 -14.24 1.56 14.46
C ASN A 54 -15.11 1.80 13.22
N ASN A 55 -14.54 2.18 12.07
CA ASN A 55 -15.33 2.52 10.89
C ASN A 55 -14.92 1.70 9.66
N ILE A 56 -15.67 0.62 9.41
CA ILE A 56 -15.48 -0.26 8.24
C ILE A 56 -15.61 0.51 6.92
N ASN A 57 -16.46 1.54 6.86
CA ASN A 57 -16.61 2.37 5.65
C ASN A 57 -15.33 3.16 5.33
N ALA A 58 -14.53 3.52 6.34
CA ALA A 58 -13.24 4.16 6.14
C ALA A 58 -12.20 3.21 5.53
N LEU A 59 -12.33 1.90 5.82
CA LEU A 59 -11.51 0.88 5.18
C LEU A 59 -11.87 0.70 3.70
N GLU A 60 -13.16 0.79 3.34
CA GLU A 60 -13.60 0.70 1.94
C GLU A 60 -13.06 1.86 1.07
N LEU A 61 -12.88 3.04 1.66
CA LEU A 61 -12.25 4.19 0.99
C LEU A 61 -10.75 4.02 0.73
N LEU A 62 -10.11 3.03 1.38
CA LEU A 62 -8.71 2.66 1.12
C LEU A 62 -8.59 1.57 0.06
N LEU A 63 -9.69 0.94 -0.37
CA LEU A 63 -9.67 -0.11 -1.39
C LEU A 63 -9.30 0.46 -2.76
N PRO A 64 -8.62 -0.34 -3.59
CA PRO A 64 -8.13 0.10 -4.89
C PRO A 64 -9.26 0.52 -5.86
N SER A 65 -10.50 0.08 -5.65
CA SER A 65 -11.64 0.51 -6.48
C SER A 65 -12.18 1.91 -6.15
N ASN A 66 -11.83 2.48 -5.00
CA ASN A 66 -12.40 3.74 -4.51
C ASN A 66 -11.35 4.86 -4.35
N VAL A 67 -10.17 4.66 -4.93
CA VAL A 67 -9.07 5.63 -4.85
C VAL A 67 -9.30 6.81 -5.79
N PRO A 68 -8.81 8.01 -5.42
CA PRO A 68 -8.89 9.18 -6.29
C PRO A 68 -8.07 8.97 -7.58
N GLU A 69 -8.46 9.67 -8.65
CA GLU A 69 -7.80 9.58 -9.96
C GLU A 69 -6.30 9.92 -9.93
N SER A 70 -5.84 10.62 -8.90
CA SER A 70 -4.42 10.87 -8.64
C SER A 70 -3.60 9.59 -8.42
N CYS A 71 -4.25 8.47 -8.08
CA CYS A 71 -3.62 7.16 -7.88
C CYS A 71 -3.64 6.30 -9.13
N ASN A 72 -4.36 6.68 -10.19
CA ASN A 72 -4.36 5.94 -11.44
C ASN A 72 -2.95 5.92 -12.01
N SER A 73 -2.52 4.77 -12.54
CA SER A 73 -1.30 4.76 -13.32
C SER A 73 -1.57 5.58 -14.57
N ALA A 74 -1.12 6.84 -14.55
CA ALA A 74 -0.97 7.64 -15.75
C ALA A 74 0.16 7.03 -16.58
N ALA A 75 -0.07 5.82 -17.10
CA ALA A 75 0.70 5.25 -18.19
C ALA A 75 -0.06 5.60 -19.47
N ARG A 76 0.32 6.76 -20.04
CA ARG A 76 0.25 6.94 -21.49
C ARG A 76 1.42 6.22 -22.12
#